data_AF-A0A7W8IM80-F1
#
_entry.id   AF-A0A7W8IM80-F1
#
_cell.length_a   1.000
_cell.length_b   1.000
_cell.length_c   1.000
_cell.angle_alpha   90.00
_cell.angle_beta   90.00
_cell.angle_gamma   90.00
#
_symmetry.space_group_name_H-M   'P 1'
#
loop_
_entity.id
_entity.type
_entity.pdbx_description
1 polymer ?
#
loop_
_entity_poly.entity_id
_entity_poly.type
_entity_poly.pdbx_seq_one_letter_code
_entity_poly.pdbx_strand_id
1 'polypeptide(L)'
;MAVITESHLRTEMLKGTLSNPYFVSNNHRLTPAAYDFLRDRGIRVKKLDNHLIEQGVQKQALSIPVGVSNRHVHLSSDHVEVLFGKGYKLTPYRSLSQPGQFAAEETVVLVGPKGSLSRVRVLGPARDLTQIEISRSDGFIVGIHPPVRLSGAIDGTPGITIVGNVGSITVSQGVIIAKNHVHMSPNDARQFEVKDGDCLIVQATTDRPVIFSEVVVRVNERFSLDFHIDIDEANAANLKTGDLVKVIGKNGKLFG
;
A
#
# COMPACT_ATOMS: atom_id res chain seq x y z
N MET A 1 23.52 -26.02 -24.37
CA MET A 1 23.76 -25.08 -25.49
C MET A 1 22.58 -25.17 -26.43
N ALA A 2 21.75 -24.13 -26.53
CA ALA A 2 20.67 -24.11 -27.51
C ALA A 2 21.19 -23.58 -28.85
N VAL A 3 20.72 -24.17 -29.95
CA VAL A 3 21.08 -23.78 -31.31
C VAL A 3 19.91 -22.99 -31.91
N ILE A 4 20.17 -21.75 -32.31
CA ILE A 4 19.19 -20.87 -32.95
C ILE A 4 19.23 -21.13 -34.45
N THR A 5 18.11 -21.58 -35.00
CA THR A 5 17.95 -21.94 -36.42
C THR A 5 17.20 -20.86 -37.20
N GLU A 6 17.29 -20.88 -38.53
CA GLU A 6 16.52 -19.98 -39.40
C GLU A 6 15.00 -20.10 -39.16
N SER A 7 14.49 -21.31 -38.96
CA SER A 7 13.06 -21.56 -38.70
C SER A 7 12.57 -20.85 -37.42
N HIS A 8 13.43 -20.76 -36.40
CA HIS A 8 13.15 -20.01 -35.19
C HIS A 8 13.02 -18.50 -35.48
N LEU A 9 13.99 -17.94 -36.21
CA LEU A 9 14.00 -16.51 -36.58
C LEU A 9 12.82 -16.13 -37.48
N ARG A 10 12.42 -17.01 -38.41
CA ARG A 10 11.20 -16.81 -39.23
C ARG A 10 9.95 -16.75 -38.37
N THR A 11 9.88 -17.56 -37.32
CA THR A 11 8.76 -17.54 -36.37
C THR A 11 8.72 -16.22 -35.60
N GLU A 12 9.86 -15.75 -35.10
CA GLU A 12 9.96 -14.46 -34.41
C GLU A 12 9.61 -13.28 -35.33
N MET A 13 9.97 -13.36 -36.61
CA MET A 13 9.63 -12.35 -37.62
C MET A 13 8.12 -12.30 -37.87
N LEU A 14 7.46 -13.46 -38.03
CA LEU A 14 6.00 -13.54 -38.20
C LEU A 14 5.23 -12.99 -36.99
N LYS A 15 5.80 -13.14 -35.79
CA LYS A 15 5.24 -12.61 -34.54
C LYS A 15 5.58 -11.14 -34.26
N GLY A 16 6.37 -10.48 -35.11
CA GLY A 16 6.83 -9.11 -34.90
C GLY A 16 7.82 -8.94 -33.73
N THR A 17 8.38 -10.04 -33.23
CA THR A 17 9.29 -10.08 -32.06
C THR A 17 10.77 -10.07 -32.43
N LEU A 18 11.10 -10.12 -33.73
CA LEU A 18 12.49 -10.14 -34.20
C LEU A 18 13.14 -8.75 -34.06
N SER A 19 14.11 -8.64 -33.16
CA SER A 19 14.81 -7.37 -32.88
C SER A 19 15.95 -7.08 -33.87
N ASN A 20 16.24 -5.79 -34.10
CA ASN A 20 17.49 -5.34 -34.74
C ASN A 20 18.18 -4.28 -33.86
N PRO A 21 19.34 -4.58 -33.23
CA PRO A 21 20.15 -5.80 -33.37
C PRO A 21 19.48 -7.06 -32.77
N TYR A 22 19.86 -8.22 -33.28
CA TYR A 22 19.49 -9.53 -32.73
C TYR A 22 20.52 -9.95 -31.66
N PHE A 23 20.05 -10.26 -30.46
CA PHE A 23 20.93 -10.57 -29.33
C PHE A 23 21.04 -12.09 -29.12
N VAL A 24 22.28 -12.60 -29.08
CA VAL A 24 22.57 -14.02 -28.86
C VAL A 24 23.25 -14.18 -27.51
N SER A 25 22.62 -14.92 -26.59
CA SER A 25 23.21 -15.28 -25.30
C SER A 25 24.53 -16.05 -25.47
N ASN A 26 25.47 -15.87 -24.54
CA ASN A 26 26.78 -16.54 -24.57
C ASN A 26 26.73 -18.08 -24.63
N ASN A 27 25.61 -18.68 -24.20
CA ASN A 27 25.36 -20.13 -24.22
C ASN A 27 24.60 -20.63 -25.46
N HIS A 28 24.29 -19.74 -26.42
CA HIS A 28 23.58 -20.04 -27.65
C HIS A 28 24.49 -19.88 -28.87
N ARG A 29 24.23 -20.67 -29.92
CA ARG A 29 24.93 -20.59 -31.21
C ARG A 29 23.92 -20.46 -32.34
N LEU A 30 24.20 -19.59 -33.30
CA LEU A 30 23.44 -19.51 -34.55
C LEU A 30 23.92 -20.61 -35.51
N THR A 31 22.99 -21.23 -36.24
CA THR A 31 23.37 -22.01 -37.42
C THR A 31 23.84 -21.09 -38.55
N PRO A 32 24.62 -21.59 -39.54
CA PRO A 32 25.00 -20.80 -40.72
C PRO A 32 23.80 -20.17 -41.42
N ALA A 33 22.73 -20.95 -41.64
CA ALA A 33 21.48 -20.45 -42.24
C ALA A 33 20.79 -19.36 -41.41
N ALA A 34 20.83 -19.45 -40.08
CA ALA A 34 20.29 -18.41 -39.20
C ALA A 34 21.13 -17.11 -39.29
N TYR A 35 22.45 -17.22 -39.44
CA TYR A 35 23.33 -16.07 -39.61
C TYR A 35 23.09 -15.36 -40.95
N ASP A 36 23.00 -16.13 -42.04
CA ASP A 36 22.69 -15.59 -43.37
C ASP A 36 21.31 -14.91 -43.40
N PHE A 37 20.30 -15.52 -42.77
CA PHE A 37 18.94 -14.95 -42.66
C PHE A 37 18.91 -13.55 -42.05
N LEU A 38 19.71 -13.32 -40.99
CA LEU A 38 19.83 -12.02 -40.31
C LEU A 38 20.62 -11.01 -41.16
N ARG A 39 21.75 -11.45 -41.75
CA ARG A 39 22.61 -10.62 -42.60
C ARG A 39 21.85 -10.08 -43.81
N ASP A 40 21.12 -10.94 -44.51
CA ASP A 40 20.40 -10.59 -45.73
C ASP A 40 19.25 -9.59 -45.47
N ARG A 41 18.84 -9.43 -44.20
CA ARG A 41 17.83 -8.47 -43.73
C ARG A 41 18.43 -7.24 -43.04
N GLY A 42 19.75 -7.08 -43.06
CA GLY A 42 20.44 -5.97 -42.41
C GLY A 42 20.32 -5.98 -40.88
N ILE A 43 20.04 -7.14 -40.28
CA ILE A 43 19.91 -7.29 -38.83
C ILE A 43 21.29 -7.57 -38.23
N ARG A 44 21.76 -6.66 -37.37
CA ARG A 44 23.07 -6.80 -36.72
C ARG A 44 23.01 -7.83 -35.61
N VAL A 45 23.94 -8.79 -35.59
CA VAL A 45 24.06 -9.76 -34.48
C VAL A 45 24.96 -9.19 -33.38
N LYS A 46 24.48 -9.16 -32.13
CA LYS A 46 25.26 -8.79 -30.95
C LYS A 46 25.28 -9.95 -29.95
N LYS A 47 26.43 -10.22 -29.34
CA LYS A 47 26.51 -11.12 -28.19
C LYS A 47 25.91 -10.42 -26.97
N LEU A 48 25.10 -11.14 -26.21
CA LEU A 48 24.57 -10.67 -24.95
C LEU A 48 25.61 -10.95 -23.88
N ASP A 49 26.43 -9.95 -23.55
CA ASP A 49 27.31 -10.01 -22.40
C ASP A 49 26.47 -9.86 -21.13
N ASN A 50 26.38 -10.94 -20.35
CA ASN A 50 25.64 -10.99 -19.08
C ASN A 50 26.13 -9.96 -18.04
N HIS A 51 27.24 -9.26 -18.29
CA HIS A 51 27.76 -8.23 -17.40
C HIS A 51 27.02 -6.88 -17.52
N LEU A 52 26.28 -6.65 -18.61
CA LEU A 52 25.47 -5.43 -18.78
C LEU A 52 24.01 -5.59 -18.31
N ILE A 53 23.60 -6.81 -17.95
CA ILE A 53 22.27 -7.07 -17.38
C ILE A 53 22.25 -6.74 -15.88
N GLU A 54 23.39 -6.83 -15.20
CA GLU A 54 23.49 -6.49 -13.76
C GLU A 54 23.63 -4.98 -13.49
N GLN A 55 23.92 -4.16 -14.50
CA GLN A 55 24.06 -2.69 -14.34
C GLN A 55 23.12 -1.85 -15.22
N GLY A 56 22.15 -2.48 -15.91
CA GLY A 56 21.32 -1.82 -16.91
C GLY A 56 19.82 -2.11 -16.84
N VAL A 57 19.36 -2.95 -15.91
CA VAL A 57 17.94 -2.92 -15.52
C VAL A 57 17.81 -1.68 -14.64
N GLN A 58 17.31 -0.57 -15.19
CA GLN A 58 16.62 0.39 -14.34
C GLN A 58 15.65 -0.44 -13.49
N LYS A 59 15.98 -0.65 -12.21
CA LYS A 59 15.08 -1.29 -11.24
C LYS A 59 13.82 -0.46 -11.37
N GLN A 60 12.80 -0.99 -12.05
CA GLN A 60 11.63 -0.21 -12.40
C GLN A 60 11.13 0.40 -11.09
N ALA A 61 11.08 1.74 -11.02
CA ALA A 61 10.86 2.43 -9.76
C ALA A 61 9.56 1.91 -9.14
N LEU A 62 9.71 1.08 -8.10
CA LEU A 62 8.56 0.43 -7.48
C LEU A 62 7.68 1.52 -6.90
N SER A 63 6.41 1.49 -7.28
CA SER A 63 5.43 2.50 -6.88
C SER A 63 4.31 1.83 -6.10
N ILE A 64 3.77 2.54 -5.12
CA ILE A 64 2.73 2.03 -4.22
C ILE A 64 1.56 3.03 -4.28
N PRO A 65 0.30 2.55 -4.46
CA PRO A 65 -0.86 3.41 -4.37
C PRO A 65 -1.06 3.93 -2.95
N VAL A 66 -1.58 5.15 -2.84
CA VAL A 66 -1.85 5.80 -1.56
C VAL A 66 -3.31 5.60 -1.15
N GLY A 67 -3.51 5.23 0.11
CA GLY A 67 -4.79 5.17 0.79
C GLY A 67 -4.87 6.24 1.89
N VAL A 68 -5.55 7.36 1.62
CA VAL A 68 -5.74 8.41 2.62
C VAL A 68 -6.88 8.09 3.55
N SER A 69 -6.59 8.03 4.84
CA SER A 69 -7.54 7.72 5.90
C SER A 69 -7.98 8.99 6.63
N ASN A 70 -9.28 9.26 6.60
CA ASN A 70 -9.89 10.25 7.49
C ASN A 70 -10.22 9.58 8.85
N ARG A 71 -10.59 10.38 9.85
CA ARG A 71 -11.02 9.89 11.16
C ARG A 71 -12.12 8.84 11.04
N HIS A 72 -11.95 7.74 11.76
CA HIS A 72 -12.88 6.62 11.70
C HIS A 72 -12.81 5.75 12.96
N VAL A 73 -13.78 4.85 13.09
CA VAL A 73 -13.88 3.90 14.20
C VAL A 73 -14.10 2.48 13.67
N HIS A 74 -13.35 1.54 14.23
CA HIS A 74 -13.65 0.12 14.19
C HIS A 74 -14.36 -0.24 15.49
N LEU A 75 -15.45 -1.00 15.42
CA LEU A 75 -16.26 -1.35 16.59
C LEU A 75 -16.22 -2.85 16.88
N SER A 76 -16.28 -3.21 18.16
CA SER A 76 -16.64 -4.58 18.55
C SER A 76 -18.11 -4.86 18.30
N SER A 77 -18.48 -6.13 18.14
CA SER A 77 -19.88 -6.53 17.95
C SER A 77 -20.78 -6.02 19.09
N ASP A 78 -20.32 -6.12 20.34
CA ASP A 78 -21.06 -5.61 21.50
C ASP A 78 -21.27 -4.10 21.43
N HIS A 79 -20.25 -3.35 21.02
CA HIS A 79 -20.36 -1.90 20.88
C HIS A 79 -21.21 -1.48 19.68
N VAL A 80 -21.23 -2.25 18.58
CA VAL A 80 -22.21 -2.05 17.51
C VAL A 80 -23.62 -2.15 18.08
N GLU A 81 -23.90 -3.15 18.90
CA GLU A 81 -25.23 -3.32 19.47
C GLU A 81 -25.61 -2.20 20.45
N VAL A 82 -24.69 -1.74 21.29
CA VAL A 82 -24.98 -0.62 22.21
C VAL A 82 -25.23 0.69 21.44
N LEU A 83 -24.48 0.93 20.37
CA LEU A 83 -24.56 2.18 19.62
C LEU A 83 -25.73 2.23 18.62
N PHE A 84 -26.13 1.08 18.06
CA PHE A 84 -27.08 1.00 16.95
C PHE A 84 -28.28 0.08 17.19
N GLY A 85 -28.25 -0.75 18.24
CA GLY A 85 -29.37 -1.59 18.68
C GLY A 85 -29.02 -3.08 18.74
N LYS A 86 -29.76 -3.84 19.55
CA LYS A 86 -29.50 -5.28 19.74
C LYS A 86 -29.59 -6.05 18.42
N GLY A 87 -28.59 -6.90 18.15
CA GLY A 87 -28.47 -7.69 16.92
C GLY A 87 -28.20 -6.88 15.64
N TYR A 88 -27.83 -5.60 15.75
CA TYR A 88 -27.59 -4.75 14.60
C TYR A 88 -26.37 -5.21 13.78
N LYS A 89 -26.46 -5.09 12.46
CA LYS A 89 -25.36 -5.37 11.52
C LYS A 89 -25.04 -4.11 10.74
N LEU A 90 -23.76 -3.76 10.69
CA LEU A 90 -23.27 -2.61 9.92
C LEU A 90 -23.67 -2.74 8.45
N THR A 91 -24.11 -1.63 7.86
CA THR A 91 -24.60 -1.58 6.48
C THR A 91 -23.45 -1.17 5.56
N PRO A 92 -22.97 -2.02 4.63
CA PRO A 92 -21.87 -1.65 3.74
C PRO A 92 -22.25 -0.49 2.82
N TYR A 93 -21.48 0.59 2.87
CA TYR A 93 -21.65 1.75 1.99
C TYR A 93 -20.66 1.72 0.82
N ARG A 94 -19.37 1.47 1.10
CA ARG A 94 -18.32 1.44 0.08
C ARG A 94 -17.18 0.50 0.49
N SER A 95 -16.77 -0.39 -0.41
CA SER A 95 -15.58 -1.23 -0.21
C SER A 95 -14.31 -0.39 -0.08
N LEU A 96 -13.37 -0.86 0.75
CA LEU A 96 -12.04 -0.27 0.89
C LEU A 96 -11.01 -1.06 0.05
N SER A 97 -9.78 -0.56 -0.02
CA SER A 97 -8.67 -1.21 -0.73
C SER A 97 -8.34 -2.60 -0.16
N GLN A 98 -8.43 -2.74 1.16
CA GLN A 98 -8.17 -3.99 1.85
C GLN A 98 -9.36 -4.96 1.69
N PRO A 99 -9.14 -6.19 1.16
CA PRO A 99 -10.19 -7.16 0.91
C PRO A 99 -11.13 -7.40 2.09
N GLY A 100 -12.44 -7.30 1.82
CA GLY A 100 -13.49 -7.53 2.81
C GLY A 100 -13.69 -6.38 3.82
N GLN A 101 -12.87 -5.33 3.80
CA GLN A 101 -13.10 -4.13 4.60
C GLN A 101 -14.02 -3.16 3.86
N PHE A 102 -14.87 -2.45 4.61
CA PHE A 102 -15.80 -1.47 4.04
C PHE A 102 -15.99 -0.26 4.94
N ALA A 103 -16.24 0.90 4.34
CA ALA A 103 -16.89 2.01 5.03
C ALA A 103 -18.38 1.68 5.15
N ALA A 104 -18.93 1.79 6.35
CA ALA A 104 -20.34 1.53 6.61
C ALA A 104 -21.20 2.80 6.45
N GLU A 105 -22.51 2.69 6.27
CA GLU A 105 -23.41 3.85 6.21
C GLU A 105 -23.42 4.61 7.54
N GLU A 106 -23.18 3.89 8.63
CA GLU A 106 -23.21 4.41 9.98
C GLU A 106 -22.05 5.39 10.25
N THR A 107 -22.37 6.38 11.07
CA THR A 107 -21.40 7.30 11.65
C THR A 107 -21.69 7.51 13.12
N VAL A 108 -20.66 7.85 13.88
CA VAL A 108 -20.74 8.16 15.31
C VAL A 108 -20.28 9.58 15.58
N VAL A 109 -20.58 10.08 16.77
CA VAL A 109 -19.95 11.28 17.34
C VAL A 109 -18.93 10.86 18.37
N LEU A 110 -17.72 11.37 18.27
CA LEU A 110 -16.67 11.20 19.27
C LEU A 110 -16.65 12.43 20.18
N VAL A 111 -16.75 12.23 21.49
CA VAL A 111 -16.79 13.30 22.48
C VAL A 111 -15.61 13.14 23.43
N GLY A 112 -14.72 14.13 23.43
CA GLY A 112 -13.62 14.23 24.38
C GLY A 112 -13.78 15.41 25.35
N PRO A 113 -12.80 15.65 26.24
CA PRO A 113 -12.89 16.65 27.29
C PRO A 113 -13.12 18.10 26.82
N LYS A 114 -12.65 18.45 25.61
CA LYS A 114 -12.70 19.82 25.09
C LYS A 114 -13.78 20.03 24.03
N GLY A 115 -14.17 18.98 23.32
CA GLY A 115 -15.05 19.10 22.16
C GLY A 115 -15.41 17.76 21.56
N SER A 116 -16.02 17.81 20.38
CA SER A 116 -16.50 16.62 19.68
C SER A 116 -16.18 16.62 18.19
N LEU A 117 -16.12 15.42 17.61
CA LEU A 117 -16.01 15.18 16.18
C LEU A 117 -17.29 14.47 15.73
N SER A 118 -18.07 15.12 14.87
CA SER A 118 -19.29 14.55 14.31
C SER A 118 -19.01 13.80 13.01
N ARG A 119 -19.96 12.93 12.63
CA ARG A 119 -19.93 12.16 11.36
C ARG A 119 -18.65 11.33 11.19
N VAL A 120 -18.13 10.77 12.28
CA VAL A 120 -16.96 9.88 12.25
C VAL A 120 -17.41 8.53 11.67
N ARG A 121 -16.76 8.10 10.59
CA ARG A 121 -17.17 6.93 9.82
C ARG A 121 -16.92 5.64 10.60
N VAL A 122 -17.88 4.72 10.60
CA VAL A 122 -17.65 3.34 11.08
C VAL A 122 -17.06 2.51 9.93
N LEU A 123 -15.97 1.79 10.20
CA LEU A 123 -15.42 0.81 9.28
C LEU A 123 -15.80 -0.60 9.73
N GLY A 124 -16.21 -1.40 8.76
CA GLY A 124 -16.60 -2.79 8.95
C GLY A 124 -15.65 -3.78 8.26
N PRO A 125 -15.76 -5.07 8.57
CA PRO A 125 -16.70 -5.65 9.54
C PRO A 125 -16.35 -5.31 10.99
N ALA A 126 -17.26 -5.61 11.93
CA ALA A 126 -16.96 -5.53 13.36
C ALA A 126 -15.71 -6.37 13.69
N ARG A 127 -14.94 -5.91 14.67
CA ARG A 127 -13.70 -6.53 15.14
C ARG A 127 -13.85 -7.06 16.56
N ASP A 128 -12.80 -7.64 17.11
CA ASP A 128 -12.80 -8.08 18.51
C ASP A 128 -12.73 -6.88 19.47
N LEU A 129 -12.02 -5.82 19.07
CA LEU A 129 -11.77 -4.64 19.89
C LEU A 129 -12.19 -3.37 19.16
N THR A 130 -12.77 -2.43 19.90
CA THR A 130 -13.03 -1.08 19.42
C THR A 130 -11.74 -0.27 19.35
N GLN A 131 -11.52 0.38 18.21
CA GLN A 131 -10.38 1.24 17.97
C GLN A 131 -10.81 2.49 17.22
N ILE A 132 -10.24 3.61 17.62
CA ILE A 132 -10.55 4.93 17.09
C ILE A 132 -9.26 5.49 16.50
N GLU A 133 -9.30 5.82 15.21
CA GLU A 133 -8.16 6.41 14.50
C GLU A 133 -8.52 7.86 14.16
N ILE A 134 -7.76 8.80 14.71
CA ILE A 134 -7.93 10.25 14.48
C ILE A 134 -6.60 10.90 14.11
N SER A 135 -6.64 12.06 13.46
CA SER A 135 -5.42 12.80 13.17
C SER A 135 -4.88 13.51 14.43
N ARG A 136 -3.65 14.04 14.35
CA ARG A 136 -3.12 14.87 15.45
C ARG A 136 -3.96 16.12 15.66
N SER A 137 -4.41 16.74 14.56
CA SER A 137 -5.29 17.90 14.58
C SER A 137 -6.61 17.61 15.29
N ASP A 138 -7.20 16.43 15.05
CA ASP A 138 -8.41 15.98 15.73
C ASP A 138 -8.24 15.84 17.24
N GLY A 139 -7.10 15.32 17.69
CA GLY A 139 -6.77 15.23 19.12
C GLY A 139 -6.88 16.58 19.84
N PHE A 140 -6.40 17.66 19.22
CA PHE A 140 -6.51 19.02 19.76
C PHE A 140 -7.94 19.56 19.82
N ILE A 141 -8.83 19.10 18.92
CA ILE A 141 -10.25 19.48 18.89
C ILE A 141 -10.98 18.84 20.06
N VAL A 142 -10.83 17.53 20.25
CA VAL A 142 -11.53 16.79 21.31
C VAL A 142 -10.84 16.91 22.67
N GLY A 143 -9.60 17.36 22.71
CA GLY A 143 -8.86 17.60 23.96
C GLY A 143 -8.19 16.35 24.53
N ILE A 144 -7.68 15.47 23.66
CA ILE A 144 -6.87 14.31 24.06
C ILE A 144 -5.58 14.27 23.23
N HIS A 145 -4.58 13.55 23.74
CA HIS A 145 -3.28 13.41 23.09
C HIS A 145 -2.99 11.93 22.82
N PRO A 146 -3.58 11.34 21.77
CA PRO A 146 -3.35 9.93 21.45
C PRO A 146 -1.91 9.71 20.98
N PRO A 147 -1.29 8.58 21.32
CA PRO A 147 0.02 8.23 20.79
C PRO A 147 -0.08 7.81 19.31
N VAL A 148 1.04 7.92 18.58
CA VAL A 148 1.18 7.36 17.24
C VAL A 148 1.38 5.85 17.35
N ARG A 149 0.50 5.04 16.74
CA ARG A 149 0.49 3.57 16.88
C ARG A 149 0.09 2.88 15.58
N LEU A 150 0.52 1.64 15.41
CA LEU A 150 -0.06 0.75 14.41
C LEU A 150 -1.42 0.23 14.89
N SER A 151 -2.30 -0.05 13.93
CA SER A 151 -3.62 -0.64 14.20
C SER A 151 -3.48 -1.95 15.00
N GLY A 152 -4.21 -2.06 16.12
CA GLY A 152 -4.15 -3.15 17.09
C GLY A 152 -3.32 -2.86 18.34
N ALA A 153 -2.39 -1.89 18.30
CA ALA A 153 -1.56 -1.54 19.45
C ALA A 153 -2.23 -0.49 20.34
N ILE A 154 -3.30 -0.89 21.03
CA ILE A 154 -4.15 0.02 21.82
C ILE A 154 -3.79 0.14 23.30
N ASP A 155 -2.83 -0.64 23.81
CA ASP A 155 -2.49 -0.61 25.23
C ASP A 155 -1.91 0.75 25.65
N GLY A 156 -2.40 1.26 26.79
CA GLY A 156 -1.98 2.55 27.36
C GLY A 156 -2.39 3.77 26.53
N THR A 157 -3.37 3.60 25.62
CA THR A 157 -3.94 4.70 24.84
C THR A 157 -5.08 5.38 25.59
N PRO A 158 -5.37 6.66 25.30
CA PRO A 158 -6.52 7.32 25.91
C PRO A 158 -7.84 6.73 25.42
N GLY A 159 -8.86 6.92 26.25
CA GLY A 159 -10.25 6.63 25.95
C GLY A 159 -11.00 7.80 25.30
N ILE A 160 -12.24 7.56 24.92
CA ILE A 160 -13.18 8.57 24.41
C ILE A 160 -14.62 8.10 24.57
N THR A 161 -15.56 9.03 24.64
CA THR A 161 -16.99 8.70 24.56
C THR A 161 -17.43 8.64 23.09
N ILE A 162 -18.11 7.56 22.73
CA ILE A 162 -18.65 7.31 21.40
C ILE A 162 -20.18 7.35 21.51
N VAL A 163 -20.81 8.20 20.71
CA VAL A 163 -22.27 8.35 20.68
C VAL A 163 -22.79 7.88 19.33
N GLY A 164 -23.66 6.88 19.36
CA GLY A 164 -24.34 6.30 18.21
C GLY A 164 -25.78 6.80 18.10
N ASN A 165 -26.58 6.10 17.31
CA ASN A 165 -27.97 6.49 17.04
C ASN A 165 -28.90 6.24 18.24
N VAL A 166 -28.70 5.12 18.95
CA VAL A 166 -29.62 4.68 20.02
C VAL A 166 -28.94 4.58 21.39
N GLY A 167 -27.64 4.86 21.47
CA GLY A 167 -26.88 4.71 22.70
C GLY A 167 -25.50 5.37 22.65
N SER A 168 -24.78 5.27 23.76
CA SER A 168 -23.41 5.76 23.88
C SER A 168 -22.60 4.84 24.76
N ILE A 169 -21.29 4.81 24.52
CA ILE A 169 -20.31 4.10 25.34
C ILE A 169 -19.14 5.00 25.63
N THR A 170 -18.47 4.80 26.77
CA THR A 170 -17.17 5.40 27.03
C THR A 170 -16.16 4.28 27.11
N VAL A 171 -15.21 4.27 26.17
CA VAL A 171 -14.08 3.34 26.20
C VAL A 171 -12.95 3.98 27.01
N SER A 172 -12.26 3.20 27.84
CA SER A 172 -11.14 3.68 28.65
C SER A 172 -9.82 3.78 27.88
N GLN A 173 -9.74 3.08 26.74
CA GLN A 173 -8.61 3.04 25.81
C GLN A 173 -9.11 2.78 24.38
N GLY A 174 -8.23 2.94 23.39
CA GLY A 174 -8.50 2.58 22.00
C GLY A 174 -8.27 3.72 21.00
N VAL A 175 -7.98 4.94 21.46
CA VAL A 175 -7.76 6.08 20.56
C VAL A 175 -6.28 6.20 20.19
N ILE A 176 -6.00 6.24 18.88
CA ILE A 176 -4.65 6.36 18.34
C ILE A 176 -4.58 7.41 17.23
N ILE A 177 -3.37 7.93 17.00
CA ILE A 177 -2.99 8.50 15.71
C ILE A 177 -2.38 7.37 14.89
N ALA A 178 -2.92 7.11 13.70
CA ALA A 178 -2.47 6.00 12.88
C ALA A 178 -1.02 6.24 12.41
N LYS A 179 -0.11 5.32 12.74
CA LYS A 179 1.24 5.32 12.17
C LYS A 179 1.14 4.91 10.70
N ASN A 180 1.77 5.68 9.82
CA ASN A 180 1.84 5.31 8.40
C ASN A 180 2.45 3.91 8.19
N HIS A 181 1.90 3.18 7.22
CA HIS A 181 2.30 1.81 6.93
C HIS A 181 1.87 1.40 5.53
N VAL A 182 2.51 0.37 4.99
CA VAL A 182 2.10 -0.28 3.74
C VAL A 182 1.57 -1.66 4.05
N HIS A 183 0.36 -1.94 3.59
CA HIS A 183 -0.17 -3.30 3.51
C HIS A 183 0.42 -4.00 2.29
N MET A 184 0.85 -5.26 2.45
CA MET A 184 1.39 -6.08 1.37
C MET A 184 0.88 -7.51 1.46
N SER A 185 0.56 -8.11 0.31
CA SER A 185 0.47 -9.57 0.23
C SER A 185 1.87 -10.19 0.32
N PRO A 186 2.00 -11.51 0.61
CA PRO A 186 3.29 -12.19 0.53
C PRO A 186 3.94 -12.10 -0.86
N ASN A 187 3.14 -11.94 -1.91
CA ASN A 187 3.65 -11.74 -3.26
C ASN A 187 4.26 -10.36 -3.46
N ASP A 188 3.58 -9.31 -2.99
CA ASP A 188 4.10 -7.96 -3.02
C ASP A 188 5.39 -7.89 -2.18
N ALA A 189 5.39 -8.43 -0.96
CA ALA A 189 6.58 -8.47 -0.12
C ALA A 189 7.80 -9.09 -0.82
N ARG A 190 7.61 -10.15 -1.61
CA ARG A 190 8.67 -10.73 -2.45
C ARG A 190 9.12 -9.78 -3.57
N GLN A 191 8.20 -9.10 -4.25
CA GLN A 191 8.54 -8.15 -5.32
C GLN A 191 9.30 -6.92 -4.79
N PHE A 192 8.96 -6.45 -3.60
CA PHE A 192 9.62 -5.33 -2.93
C PHE A 192 10.86 -5.77 -2.13
N GLU A 193 11.14 -7.09 -2.06
CA GLU A 193 12.24 -7.68 -1.30
C GLU A 193 12.24 -7.26 0.18
N VAL A 194 11.07 -7.29 0.82
CA VAL A 194 10.84 -6.94 2.22
C VAL A 194 10.10 -8.04 2.96
N LYS A 195 10.12 -7.98 4.29
CA LYS A 195 9.39 -8.86 5.20
C LYS A 195 8.48 -8.04 6.11
N ASP A 196 7.58 -8.73 6.81
CA ASP A 196 6.77 -8.10 7.85
C ASP A 196 7.68 -7.42 8.90
N GLY A 197 7.36 -6.16 9.24
CA GLY A 197 8.14 -5.36 10.18
C GLY A 197 9.35 -4.62 9.59
N ASP A 198 9.72 -4.87 8.32
CA ASP A 198 10.69 -4.01 7.62
C ASP A 198 10.11 -2.59 7.43
N CYS A 199 10.96 -1.62 7.11
CA CYS A 199 10.55 -0.25 6.79
C CYS A 199 10.94 0.12 5.35
N LEU A 200 10.07 0.85 4.67
CA LEU A 200 10.34 1.50 3.39
C LEU A 200 10.64 2.99 3.58
N ILE A 201 11.44 3.53 2.66
CA ILE A 201 11.56 4.97 2.43
C ILE A 201 10.78 5.27 1.16
N VAL A 202 9.70 6.04 1.28
CA VAL A 202 8.84 6.40 0.15
C VAL A 202 8.82 7.89 -0.10
N GLN A 203 8.74 8.28 -1.36
CA GLN A 203 8.76 9.66 -1.80
C GLN A 203 7.44 10.01 -2.51
N ALA A 204 6.76 11.01 -1.98
CA ALA A 204 5.71 11.74 -2.69
C ALA A 204 6.37 12.73 -3.67
N THR A 205 5.98 12.67 -4.94
CA THR A 205 6.50 13.55 -5.99
C THR A 205 5.46 14.55 -6.48
N THR A 206 4.62 15.03 -5.56
CA THR A 206 3.63 16.09 -5.78
C THR A 206 4.31 17.46 -5.83
N ASP A 207 3.52 18.53 -5.93
CA ASP A 207 3.98 19.92 -5.74
C ASP A 207 4.43 20.23 -4.29
N ARG A 208 4.14 19.33 -3.34
CA ARG A 208 4.65 19.33 -1.96
C ARG A 208 5.43 18.05 -1.70
N PRO A 209 6.66 17.92 -2.24
CA PRO A 209 7.41 16.68 -2.13
C PRO A 209 7.77 16.38 -0.66
N VAL A 210 7.49 15.16 -0.24
CA VAL A 210 7.77 14.66 1.12
C VAL A 210 8.38 13.28 1.01
N ILE A 211 9.40 13.02 1.84
CA ILE A 211 9.96 11.69 2.03
C ILE A 211 9.48 11.17 3.38
N PHE A 212 8.82 10.02 3.37
CA PHE A 212 8.48 9.26 4.57
C PHE A 212 9.56 8.20 4.76
N SER A 213 10.37 8.34 5.82
CA SER A 213 11.61 7.58 6.02
C SER A 213 11.45 6.25 6.76
N GLU A 214 10.32 6.06 7.46
CA GLU A 214 10.10 4.90 8.34
C GLU A 214 8.70 4.30 8.15
N VAL A 215 8.34 4.02 6.90
CA VAL A 215 7.03 3.45 6.57
C VAL A 215 7.04 1.95 6.85
N VAL A 216 6.30 1.51 7.87
CA VAL A 216 6.29 0.11 8.30
C VAL A 216 5.61 -0.78 7.26
N VAL A 217 6.22 -1.89 6.91
CA VAL A 217 5.65 -2.93 6.05
C VAL A 217 4.87 -3.93 6.91
N ARG A 218 3.62 -4.16 6.53
CA ARG A 218 2.76 -5.19 7.13
C ARG A 218 2.40 -6.23 6.08
N VAL A 219 2.78 -7.48 6.30
CA VAL A 219 2.57 -8.58 5.35
C VAL A 219 1.48 -9.52 5.87
N ASN A 220 0.44 -9.72 5.08
CA ASN A 220 -0.62 -10.69 5.37
C ASN A 220 -1.25 -11.21 4.08
N GLU A 221 -1.69 -12.47 4.07
CA GLU A 221 -2.38 -13.06 2.90
C GLU A 221 -3.67 -12.34 2.51
N ARG A 222 -4.29 -11.64 3.45
CA ARG A 222 -5.54 -10.87 3.24
C ARG A 222 -5.30 -9.43 2.82
N PHE A 223 -4.05 -9.00 2.69
CA PHE A 223 -3.71 -7.62 2.36
C PHE A 223 -3.54 -7.42 0.86
N SER A 224 -3.97 -6.24 0.41
CA SER A 224 -3.67 -5.69 -0.92
C SER A 224 -2.67 -4.55 -0.77
N LEU A 225 -1.78 -4.40 -1.75
CA LEU A 225 -0.78 -3.34 -1.79
C LEU A 225 -1.43 -1.95 -1.65
N ASP A 226 -1.18 -1.25 -0.54
CA ASP A 226 -1.69 0.09 -0.30
C ASP A 226 -0.89 0.81 0.79
N PHE A 227 -0.48 2.06 0.55
CA PHE A 227 0.22 2.93 1.49
C PHE A 227 -0.78 3.78 2.28
N HIS A 228 -1.01 3.41 3.53
CA HIS A 228 -1.97 4.07 4.40
C HIS A 228 -1.31 5.22 5.17
N ILE A 229 -1.89 6.41 5.01
CA ILE A 229 -1.53 7.65 5.72
C ILE A 229 -2.79 8.33 6.25
N ASP A 230 -2.65 9.13 7.30
CA ASP A 230 -3.76 9.95 7.78
C ASP A 230 -3.93 11.23 6.93
N ILE A 231 -5.01 11.97 7.20
CA ILE A 231 -5.33 13.19 6.46
C ILE A 231 -4.33 14.34 6.72
N ASP A 232 -3.70 14.41 7.89
CA ASP A 232 -2.70 15.44 8.19
C ASP A 232 -1.42 15.17 7.37
N GLU A 233 -0.98 13.92 7.31
CA GLU A 233 0.14 13.46 6.48
C GLU A 233 -0.13 13.68 4.98
N ALA A 234 -1.33 13.30 4.51
CA ALA A 234 -1.73 13.49 3.13
C ALA A 234 -1.75 14.98 2.73
N ASN A 235 -2.31 15.84 3.58
CA ASN A 235 -2.33 17.29 3.34
C ASN A 235 -0.92 17.90 3.32
N ALA A 236 -0.01 17.42 4.18
CA ALA A 236 1.37 17.89 4.21
C ALA A 236 2.11 17.59 2.89
N ALA A 237 1.82 16.45 2.28
CA ALA A 237 2.41 15.98 1.02
C ALA A 237 1.53 16.25 -0.23
N ASN A 238 0.40 16.95 -0.08
CA ASN A 238 -0.62 17.12 -1.13
C ASN A 238 -1.02 15.81 -1.85
N LEU A 239 -1.13 14.71 -1.11
CA LEU A 239 -1.52 13.40 -1.63
C LEU A 239 -3.02 13.17 -1.51
N LYS A 240 -3.57 12.40 -2.45
CA LYS A 240 -4.95 11.90 -2.47
C LYS A 240 -4.96 10.39 -2.63
N THR A 241 -6.08 9.77 -2.24
CA THR A 241 -6.29 8.34 -2.48
C THR A 241 -6.17 8.02 -3.97
N GLY A 242 -5.35 7.03 -4.30
CA GLY A 242 -5.07 6.60 -5.67
C GLY A 242 -3.82 7.24 -6.30
N ASP A 243 -3.22 8.26 -5.67
CA ASP A 243 -1.90 8.74 -6.06
C ASP A 243 -0.84 7.65 -5.85
N LEU A 244 0.30 7.80 -6.52
CA LEU A 244 1.43 6.86 -6.41
C LEU A 244 2.60 7.51 -5.69
N VAL A 245 3.18 6.79 -4.73
CA VAL A 245 4.49 7.13 -4.13
C VAL A 245 5.57 6.20 -4.65
N LYS A 246 6.78 6.71 -4.79
CA LYS A 246 7.94 5.93 -5.23
C LYS A 246 8.68 5.36 -4.03
N VAL A 247 9.06 4.09 -4.10
CA VAL A 247 9.98 3.50 -3.11
C VAL A 247 11.40 3.85 -3.50
N ILE A 248 12.09 4.57 -2.62
CA ILE A 248 13.45 5.07 -2.85
C ILE A 248 14.47 4.48 -1.87
N GLY A 249 14.04 3.60 -0.97
CA GLY A 249 14.91 2.94 -0.01
C GLY A 249 14.16 1.98 0.90
N LYS A 250 14.91 1.28 1.76
CA LYS A 250 14.37 0.41 2.81
C LYS A 250 15.34 0.31 3.98
N ASN A 251 14.81 0.05 5.18
CA ASN A 251 15.57 -0.20 6.41
C ASN A 251 16.69 0.84 6.64
N GLY A 252 16.34 2.11 6.51
CA GLY A 252 17.24 3.25 6.73
C GLY A 252 18.26 3.50 5.62
N LYS A 253 18.17 2.82 4.48
CA LYS A 253 19.11 2.96 3.35
C LYS A 253 18.37 3.30 2.06
N LEU A 254 18.79 4.37 1.39
CA LEU A 254 18.33 4.70 0.04
C LEU A 254 18.83 3.67 -0.97
N PHE A 255 18.06 3.45 -2.02
CA PHE A 255 18.53 2.73 -3.20
C PHE A 255 19.56 3.60 -3.94
N GLY A 256 20.65 2.97 -4.38
CA GLY A 256 21.71 3.62 -5.16
C GLY A 256 21.37 3.69 -6.64
#